data_AF-A0A7X8BQ10-F1
#
_entry.id   AF-A0A7X8BQ10-F1
#
_cell.length_a   1.000
_cell.length_b   1.000
_cell.length_c   1.000
_cell.angle_alpha   90.00
_cell.angle_beta   90.00
_cell.angle_gamma   90.00
#
_symmetry.space_group_name_H-M   'P 1'
#
loop_
_entity.id
_entity.type
_entity.pdbx_description
1 polymer ?
#
loop_
_entity_poly.entity_id
_entity_poly.type
_entity_poly.pdbx_seq_one_letter_code
_entity_poly.pdbx_strand_id
1 'polypeptide(L)' 'MKSDIQIARETPLMKIKDVAESIGIDREEVIGFGRHMAKIPVGLIHQEKV' A
#
# COMPACT_ATOMS: atom_id res chain seq x y z
N MET A 1 -12.91 22.37 -13.03
CA MET A 1 -12.75 21.29 -12.03
C MET A 1 -11.97 20.18 -12.70
N LYS A 2 -10.97 19.59 -12.03
CA LYS A 2 -10.26 18.42 -12.59
C LYS A 2 -11.15 17.18 -12.43
N SER A 3 -11.08 16.27 -13.40
CA SER A 3 -11.70 14.94 -13.26
C SER A 3 -10.92 14.06 -12.29
N ASP A 4 -11.55 13.02 -11.75
CA ASP A 4 -10.94 12.09 -10.80
C ASP A 4 -9.62 11.50 -11.34
N ILE A 5 -9.57 11.14 -12.63
CA ILE A 5 -8.37 10.60 -13.26
C ILE A 5 -7.24 11.64 -13.39
N GLN A 6 -7.58 12.92 -13.60
CA GLN A 6 -6.58 13.99 -13.63
C GLN A 6 -5.99 14.20 -12.23
N ILE A 7 -6.82 14.20 -11.19
CA ILE A 7 -6.37 14.32 -9.80
C ILE A 7 -5.47 13.14 -9.42
N ALA A 8 -5.88 11.90 -9.75
CA ALA A 8 -5.10 10.70 -9.46
C ALA A 8 -3.73 10.68 -10.15
N ARG A 9 -3.65 11.16 -11.41
CA ARG A 9 -2.38 11.22 -12.17
C ARG A 9 -1.41 12.27 -11.65
N GLU A 10 -1.91 13.38 -11.13
CA GLU A 10 -1.07 14.47 -10.60
C GLU A 10 -0.60 14.21 -9.17
N THR A 11 -1.24 13.29 -8.45
CA THR A 11 -0.92 13.01 -7.05
C THR A 11 0.42 12.26 -6.93
N PRO A 12 1.40 12.76 -6.16
CA PRO A 12 2.64 12.03 -5.91
C PRO A 12 2.37 10.74 -5.13
N LEU A 13 2.82 9.61 -5.66
CA LEU A 13 2.64 8.30 -5.02
C LEU A 13 3.83 7.95 -4.13
N MET A 14 3.55 7.58 -2.87
CA MET A 14 4.56 7.03 -1.96
C MET A 14 4.92 5.59 -2.36
N LYS A 15 6.15 5.15 -2.03
CA LYS A 15 6.50 3.73 -2.25
C LYS A 15 5.64 2.88 -1.33
N ILE A 16 5.17 1.75 -1.84
CA ILE A 16 4.24 0.90 -1.07
C ILE A 16 4.86 0.35 0.23
N LYS A 17 6.18 0.12 0.25
CA LYS A 17 6.90 -0.28 1.47
C LYS A 17 6.89 0.81 2.54
N ASP A 18 6.90 2.08 2.17
CA ASP A 18 6.83 3.21 3.12
C ASP A 18 5.42 3.34 3.70
N VAL A 19 4.40 3.09 2.87
CA VAL A 19 2.99 3.05 3.30
C VAL A 19 2.73 1.86 4.24
N ALA A 20 3.35 0.71 3.99
CA ALA A 20 3.23 -0.46 4.87
C ALA A 20 3.88 -0.22 6.24
N GLU A 21 5.08 0.37 6.26
CA GLU A 21 5.80 0.72 7.48
C GLU A 21 4.99 1.71 8.34
N SER A 22 4.30 2.68 7.73
CA SER A 22 3.49 3.67 8.46
C SER A 22 2.27 3.08 9.18
N ILE A 23 1.85 1.87 8.80
CA ILE A 23 0.78 1.11 9.46
C ILE A 23 1.32 -0.09 10.27
N GLY A 24 2.63 -0.17 10.49
CA GLY A 24 3.27 -1.17 11.33
C GLY A 24 3.55 -2.53 10.67
N ILE A 25 3.56 -2.59 9.33
CA ILE A 25 3.93 -3.81 8.59
C ILE A 25 5.42 -3.74 8.23
N ASP A 26 6.18 -4.78 8.57
CA ASP A 26 7.59 -4.90 8.20
C ASP A 26 7.75 -4.90 6.68
N ARG A 27 8.73 -4.13 6.19
CA ARG A 27 9.03 -3.94 4.76
C ARG A 27 9.47 -5.24 4.09
N GLU A 28 9.98 -6.21 4.84
CA GLU A 28 10.38 -7.52 4.32
C GLU A 28 9.17 -8.45 4.08
N GLU A 29 8.06 -8.22 4.79
CA GLU A 29 6.80 -8.96 4.59
C GLU A 29 5.99 -8.45 3.38
N VAL A 30 6.34 -7.27 2.86
CA VAL A 30 5.60 -6.62 1.77
C VAL A 30 6.01 -7.19 0.42
N ILE A 31 5.12 -7.98 -0.19
CA ILE A 31 5.33 -8.57 -1.52
C ILE A 31 4.95 -7.54 -2.59
N GLY A 32 5.95 -6.81 -3.09
CA GLY A 32 5.75 -5.71 -4.05
C GLY A 32 5.37 -6.16 -5.46
N PHE A 33 4.48 -5.40 -6.09
CA PHE A 33 4.09 -5.51 -7.50
C PHE A 33 4.27 -4.14 -8.17
N GLY A 34 5.50 -3.82 -8.55
CA GLY A 34 5.88 -2.45 -8.91
C GLY A 34 6.09 -1.58 -7.68
N ARG A 35 6.10 -0.25 -7.87
CA ARG A 35 6.52 0.71 -6.84
C ARG A 35 5.45 1.07 -5.81
N HIS A 36 4.18 0.99 -6.20
CA HIS A 36 3.05 1.58 -5.47
C HIS A 36 1.93 0.56 -5.18
N MET A 37 2.21 -0.73 -5.35
CA MET A 37 1.24 -1.81 -5.14
C MET A 37 1.95 -3.01 -4.53
N ALA A 38 1.27 -3.72 -3.64
CA ALA A 38 1.80 -4.89 -2.97
C ALA A 38 0.66 -5.85 -2.58
N LYS A 39 1.05 -7.08 -2.23
CA LYS A 39 0.22 -8.03 -1.49
C LYS A 39 0.83 -8.26 -0.12
N ILE A 40 -0.01 -8.52 0.87
CA ILE A 40 0.37 -8.81 2.24
C ILE A 40 0.05 -10.27 2.55
N PRO A 41 0.95 -11.03 3.21
CA PRO A 41 0.69 -12.40 3.62
C PRO A 41 -0.55 -12.50 4.52
N VAL A 42 -1.39 -13.51 4.28
CA VAL A 42 -2.62 -13.77 5.06
C VAL A 42 -2.33 -13.98 6.56
N GLY A 43 -1.15 -14.49 6.89
CA GLY A 43 -0.72 -14.74 8.27
C GLY A 43 -0.58 -13.48 9.13
N LEU A 44 -0.49 -12.30 8.52
CA LEU A 44 -0.44 -11.02 9.24
C LEU A 44 -1.83 -10.49 9.62
N ILE A 45 -2.91 -11.13 9.15
CA ILE A 45 -4.27 -10.73 9.48
C ILE A 45 -4.60 -11.17 10.90
N HIS A 46 -5.07 -10.23 11.71
CA HIS A 46 -5.69 -10.52 12.99
C HIS A 46 -7.04 -11.22 12.78
N GLN A 47 -7.06 -12.55 12.88
CA GLN A 47 -8.25 -13.38 12.62
C GLN A 47 -9.46 -12.98 13.47
N GLU A 48 -9.26 -12.44 14.67
CA GLU A 48 -10.34 -11.98 15.56
C GLU A 48 -11.04 -10.69 15.09
N LYS A 49 -10.48 -10.00 14.08
CA LYS A 49 -10.99 -8.72 13.56
C LYS A 49 -11.60 -8.83 12.16
N VAL A 50 -11.75 -10.06 11.65
CA VAL A 50 -12.37 -10.38 10.36
C VAL A 50 -13.78 -10.89 10.61
#